data_AF-A0A511KHJ7-F1
#
_entry.id   AF-A0A511KHJ7-F1
#
_cell.length_a   1.000
_cell.length_b   1.000
_cell.length_c   1.000
_cell.angle_alpha   90.00
_cell.angle_beta   90.00
_cell.angle_gamma   90.00
#
_symmetry.space_group_name_H-M   'P 1'
#
loop_
_entity.id
_entity.type
_entity.pdbx_description
1 polymer ?
#
loop_
_entity_poly.entity_id
_entity_poly.type
_entity_poly.pdbx_seq_one_letter_code
_entity_poly.pdbx_strand_id
1 'polypeptide(L)'
;MTDNTSFGGRGYTTYGFEYDPGPDGNIRWAINGSSTWTVHSSAIGPDAAAGIGQRIISEEPMSIVLNLMPSRSRFKNRNGTPLSDAAHLDLRSKLTSRLSCRSKLKFPASHYPTSDYINNHMDLYMNPNISTFT
;
A
#
# COMPACT_ATOMS: atom_id res chain seq x y z
N MET A 1 1.88 -14.48 -16.75
CA MET A 1 2.88 -14.08 -15.73
C MET A 1 2.85 -15.01 -14.53
N THR A 2 3.00 -16.31 -14.78
CA THR A 2 3.19 -17.35 -13.76
C THR A 2 4.20 -18.31 -14.35
N ASP A 3 5.36 -18.44 -13.71
CA ASP A 3 6.29 -19.50 -14.05
C ASP A 3 5.72 -20.81 -13.48
N ASN A 4 5.43 -21.77 -14.36
CA ASN A 4 4.88 -23.08 -13.97
C ASN A 4 5.88 -23.93 -13.15
N THR A 5 7.11 -23.45 -12.94
CA THR A 5 8.15 -24.17 -12.21
C THR A 5 8.26 -23.79 -10.74
N SER A 6 7.65 -22.69 -10.29
CA SER A 6 7.88 -22.11 -8.95
C SER A 6 6.83 -22.49 -7.89
N PHE A 7 6.31 -23.73 -7.92
CA PHE A 7 5.32 -24.22 -6.95
C PHE A 7 5.88 -25.37 -6.09
N GLY A 8 5.43 -25.47 -4.83
CA GLY A 8 5.76 -26.60 -3.95
C GLY A 8 7.26 -26.72 -3.63
N GLY A 9 7.93 -25.59 -3.37
CA GLY A 9 9.37 -25.56 -3.04
C GLY A 9 10.33 -25.73 -4.22
N ARG A 10 9.84 -25.78 -5.46
CA ARG A 10 10.67 -26.00 -6.68
C ARG A 10 11.35 -24.73 -7.22
N GLY A 11 10.90 -23.56 -6.79
CA GLY A 11 11.43 -22.27 -7.21
C GLY A 11 10.69 -21.11 -6.54
N TYR A 12 11.30 -19.93 -6.56
CA TYR A 12 10.71 -18.70 -6.04
C TYR A 12 10.73 -17.62 -7.11
N THR A 13 9.58 -16.96 -7.30
CA THR A 13 9.49 -15.72 -8.08
C THR A 13 9.64 -14.54 -7.13
N THR A 14 10.51 -13.58 -7.49
CA THR A 14 10.66 -12.37 -6.69
C THR A 14 9.67 -11.31 -7.16
N TYR A 15 8.81 -10.85 -6.26
CA TYR A 15 7.97 -9.68 -6.45
C TYR A 15 8.47 -8.56 -5.56
N GLY A 16 8.54 -7.36 -6.10
CA GLY A 16 8.98 -6.18 -5.35
C GLY A 16 8.24 -4.94 -5.80
N PHE A 17 8.25 -3.95 -4.94
CA PHE A 17 7.87 -2.59 -5.32
C PHE A 17 8.82 -1.59 -4.65
N GLU A 18 9.07 -0.50 -5.34
CA GLU A 18 9.67 0.71 -4.79
C GLU A 18 8.56 1.73 -4.55
N TYR A 19 8.65 2.44 -3.44
CA TYR A 19 7.64 3.40 -3.01
C TYR A 19 8.32 4.74 -2.72
N ASP A 20 8.03 5.73 -3.54
CA ASP A 20 8.56 7.09 -3.43
C ASP A 20 7.40 8.04 -3.10
N PRO A 21 7.31 8.56 -1.86
CA PRO A 21 6.18 9.35 -1.41
C PRO A 21 6.23 10.80 -1.91
N GLY A 22 5.11 11.51 -1.77
CA GLY A 22 5.01 12.94 -2.03
C GLY A 22 4.26 13.31 -3.33
N PRO A 23 4.18 14.61 -3.63
CA PRO A 23 3.36 15.14 -4.72
C PRO A 23 3.86 14.78 -6.12
N ASP A 24 5.17 14.56 -6.27
CA ASP A 24 5.80 14.07 -7.51
C ASP A 24 6.24 12.60 -7.40
N GLY A 25 5.75 11.92 -6.37
CA GLY A 25 6.11 10.54 -6.03
C GLY A 25 5.63 9.51 -7.05
N ASN A 26 6.14 8.28 -6.91
CA ASN A 26 5.75 7.15 -7.75
C ASN A 26 5.84 5.82 -7.00
N ILE A 27 5.11 4.83 -7.50
CA ILE A 27 5.23 3.44 -7.07
C ILE A 27 5.61 2.61 -8.28
N ARG A 28 6.65 1.80 -8.15
CA ARG A 28 7.20 1.00 -9.24
C ARG A 28 7.27 -0.47 -8.86
N TRP A 29 6.63 -1.32 -9.64
CA TRP A 29 6.61 -2.76 -9.42
C TRP A 29 7.66 -3.47 -10.26
N ALA A 30 8.18 -4.56 -9.73
CA ALA A 30 9.16 -5.40 -10.40
C ALA A 30 8.85 -6.89 -10.21
N ILE A 31 9.20 -7.68 -11.24
CA ILE A 31 9.19 -9.14 -11.21
C ILE A 31 10.60 -9.60 -11.53
N ASN A 32 11.16 -10.47 -10.68
CA ASN A 32 12.53 -11.00 -10.82
C ASN A 32 13.59 -9.90 -10.99
N GLY A 33 13.42 -8.79 -10.28
CA GLY A 33 14.33 -7.63 -10.34
C GLY A 33 14.12 -6.71 -11.55
N SER A 34 13.28 -7.08 -12.51
CA SER A 34 12.96 -6.26 -13.68
C SER A 34 11.69 -5.45 -13.45
N SER A 35 11.78 -4.14 -13.67
CA SER A 35 10.65 -3.22 -13.57
C SER A 35 9.55 -3.59 -14.57
N THR A 36 8.29 -3.62 -14.13
CA THR A 36 7.15 -4.01 -14.96
C THR A 36 6.12 -2.91 -15.13
N TRP A 37 5.79 -2.20 -14.07
CA TRP A 37 4.79 -1.13 -14.10
C TRP A 37 5.17 -0.02 -13.13
N THR A 38 4.78 1.21 -13.45
CA THR A 38 4.99 2.39 -12.61
C THR A 38 3.72 3.23 -12.63
N VAL A 39 3.29 3.68 -11.45
CA VAL A 39 2.28 4.72 -11.31
C VAL A 39 2.94 5.98 -10.75
N HIS A 40 2.66 7.12 -11.38
CA HIS A 40 3.07 8.43 -10.88
C HIS A 40 1.89 9.07 -10.15
N SER A 41 2.16 9.94 -9.16
CA SER A 41 1.14 10.73 -8.46
C SER A 41 0.16 11.43 -9.43
N SER A 42 0.68 11.96 -10.54
CA SER A 42 -0.09 12.63 -11.59
C SER A 42 -1.12 11.73 -12.30
N ALA A 43 -0.98 10.42 -12.21
CA ALA A 43 -1.97 9.47 -12.74
C ALA A 43 -3.22 9.37 -11.84
N ILE A 44 -3.15 9.83 -10.59
CA ILE A 44 -4.25 9.82 -9.62
C ILE A 44 -4.77 11.25 -9.47
N GLY A 45 -5.55 11.68 -10.46
CA GLY A 45 -6.13 13.04 -10.51
C GLY A 45 -7.25 13.28 -9.48
N PRO A 46 -7.69 14.54 -9.34
CA PRO A 46 -8.86 14.89 -8.52
C PRO A 46 -10.15 14.36 -9.14
N ASP A 47 -11.16 14.13 -8.30
CA ASP A 47 -12.53 13.81 -8.68
C ASP A 47 -13.49 14.77 -7.98
N ALA A 48 -13.94 15.80 -8.69
CA ALA A 48 -14.84 16.81 -8.15
C ALA A 48 -16.24 16.25 -7.82
N ALA A 49 -16.71 15.24 -8.55
CA ALA A 49 -18.03 14.65 -8.30
C ALA A 49 -18.03 13.86 -6.98
N ALA A 50 -16.90 13.24 -6.65
CA ALA A 50 -16.69 12.56 -5.37
C ALA A 50 -16.13 13.48 -4.26
N GLY A 51 -15.89 14.77 -4.54
CA GLY A 51 -15.28 15.70 -3.57
C GLY A 51 -13.81 15.38 -3.23
N ILE A 52 -13.07 14.75 -4.13
CA ILE A 52 -11.69 14.31 -3.94
C ILE A 52 -10.74 15.30 -4.62
N GLY A 53 -9.86 15.93 -3.84
CA GLY A 53 -8.76 16.76 -4.37
C GLY A 53 -7.61 15.93 -4.98
N GLN A 54 -6.57 16.61 -5.47
CA GLN A 54 -5.38 15.96 -6.02
C GLN A 54 -4.76 15.03 -4.98
N ARG A 55 -4.55 13.75 -5.36
CA ARG A 55 -3.89 12.77 -4.49
C ARG A 55 -2.40 12.76 -4.75
N ILE A 56 -1.65 12.59 -3.68
CA ILE A 56 -0.20 12.35 -3.69
C ILE A 56 0.07 10.87 -3.41
N ILE A 57 1.30 10.41 -3.65
CA ILE A 57 1.73 9.12 -3.11
C ILE A 57 1.93 9.31 -1.59
N SER A 58 1.26 8.50 -0.77
CA SER A 58 1.14 8.70 0.69
C SER A 58 2.50 8.87 1.36
N GLU A 59 2.66 9.95 2.12
CA GLU A 59 3.86 10.19 2.95
C GLU A 59 3.80 9.45 4.29
N GLU A 60 2.62 8.97 4.66
CA GLU A 60 2.39 8.25 5.91
C GLU A 60 3.01 6.85 5.90
N PRO A 61 3.46 6.34 7.06
CA PRO A 61 3.92 4.96 7.19
C PRO A 61 2.85 3.94 6.78
N MET A 62 3.24 2.94 5.99
CA MET A 62 2.37 1.85 5.54
C MET A 62 2.78 0.51 6.12
N SER A 63 1.84 -0.44 6.14
CA SER A 63 2.11 -1.85 6.46
C SER A 63 1.99 -2.71 5.20
N ILE A 64 2.75 -3.81 5.15
CA ILE A 64 2.64 -4.81 4.09
C ILE A 64 1.67 -5.88 4.57
N VAL A 65 0.60 -6.10 3.79
CA VAL A 65 -0.39 -7.14 4.04
C VAL A 65 -0.28 -8.21 2.94
N LEU A 66 -0.19 -9.46 3.34
CA LEU A 66 -0.16 -10.62 2.46
C LEU A 66 -1.26 -11.58 2.90
N ASN A 67 -2.16 -11.95 1.98
CA ASN A 67 -3.29 -12.83 2.26
C ASN A 67 -3.44 -13.92 1.19
N LEU A 68 -3.97 -15.08 1.61
CA LEU A 68 -4.31 -16.19 0.73
C LEU A 68 -5.75 -16.61 1.03
N MET A 69 -6.64 -16.50 0.04
CA MET A 69 -8.05 -16.86 0.20
C MET A 69 -8.62 -17.44 -1.12
N PRO A 70 -9.41 -18.52 -1.07
CA PRO A 70 -10.15 -18.99 -2.24
C PRO A 70 -11.24 -17.99 -2.66
N SER A 71 -11.22 -17.58 -3.93
CA SER A 71 -12.33 -16.84 -4.54
C SER A 71 -13.38 -17.81 -5.08
N ARG A 72 -14.65 -17.57 -4.75
CA ARG A 72 -15.78 -18.41 -5.22
C ARG A 72 -16.34 -17.99 -6.58
N SER A 73 -16.15 -16.74 -7.00
CA SER A 73 -16.93 -16.18 -8.12
C SER A 73 -16.17 -15.25 -9.08
N ARG A 74 -14.98 -14.73 -8.73
CA ARG A 74 -14.38 -13.60 -9.47
C ARG A 74 -13.15 -13.93 -10.30
N PHE A 75 -12.41 -15.00 -10.00
CA PHE A 75 -11.11 -15.26 -10.64
C PHE A 75 -11.00 -16.57 -11.44
N LYS A 76 -11.96 -17.49 -11.26
CA LYS A 76 -12.27 -18.61 -12.17
C LYS A 76 -13.54 -19.25 -11.63
N ASN A 77 -14.55 -19.51 -12.47
CA ASN A 77 -15.74 -20.21 -12.01
C ASN A 77 -15.32 -21.64 -11.64
N ARG A 78 -15.32 -21.94 -10.34
CA ARG A 78 -14.97 -23.26 -9.85
C ARG A 78 -16.26 -24.06 -9.91
N ASN A 79 -16.37 -24.98 -10.86
CA ASN A 79 -17.54 -25.86 -11.01
C ASN A 79 -17.64 -26.85 -9.84
N GLY A 80 -17.90 -26.35 -8.64
CA GLY A 80 -18.21 -27.14 -7.44
C GLY A 80 -17.08 -28.00 -6.87
N THR A 81 -15.92 -28.12 -7.51
CA THR A 81 -14.85 -28.98 -7.00
C THR A 81 -14.26 -28.38 -5.72
N PRO A 82 -14.32 -29.09 -4.57
CA PRO A 82 -13.64 -28.66 -3.35
C PRO A 82 -12.13 -28.52 -3.59
N LEU A 83 -11.46 -27.65 -2.82
CA LEU A 83 -10.01 -27.71 -2.73
C LEU A 83 -9.69 -29.05 -2.04
N SER A 84 -9.10 -29.99 -2.78
CA SER A 84 -8.71 -31.30 -2.24
C SER A 84 -7.63 -31.18 -1.18
N ASP A 85 -6.82 -30.11 -1.26
CA ASP A 85 -5.62 -29.90 -0.46
C ASP A 85 -5.58 -28.47 0.10
N ALA A 86 -4.88 -28.30 1.22
CA ALA A 86 -4.58 -27.00 1.79
C ALA A 86 -3.72 -26.19 0.80
N ALA A 87 -4.08 -24.93 0.56
CA ALA A 87 -3.26 -24.03 -0.21
C ALA A 87 -2.14 -23.47 0.70
N HIS A 88 -0.90 -23.55 0.23
CA HIS A 88 0.28 -23.03 0.94
C HIS A 88 0.82 -21.79 0.25
N LEU A 89 1.29 -20.82 1.04
CA LEU A 89 1.99 -19.62 0.58
C LEU A 89 3.33 -19.52 1.29
N ASP A 90 4.40 -19.83 0.58
CA ASP A 90 5.77 -19.72 1.08
C ASP A 90 6.32 -18.33 0.79
N LEU A 91 6.74 -17.61 1.83
CA LEU A 91 7.15 -16.22 1.74
C LEU A 91 8.53 -16.01 2.35
N ARG A 92 9.38 -15.32 1.60
CA ARG A 92 10.59 -14.68 2.11
C ARG A 92 10.53 -13.21 1.74
N SER A 93 10.51 -12.33 2.73
CA SER A 93 10.46 -10.88 2.53
C SER A 93 11.79 -10.23 2.90
N LYS A 94 12.09 -9.13 2.21
CA LYS A 94 13.18 -8.20 2.56
C LYS A 94 12.66 -6.79 2.35
N LEU A 95 12.63 -5.99 3.42
CA LEU A 95 12.34 -4.57 3.34
C LEU A 95 13.65 -3.79 3.44
N THR A 96 13.91 -2.93 2.45
CA THR A 96 15.05 -2.02 2.47
C THR A 96 14.50 -0.60 2.42
N SER A 97 14.80 0.20 3.43
CA SER A 97 14.47 1.63 3.41
C SER A 97 15.71 2.42 2.98
N ARG A 98 15.51 3.43 2.11
CA ARG A 98 16.56 4.39 1.75
C ARG A 98 16.84 5.40 2.87
N LEU A 99 16.07 5.38 3.96
CA LEU A 99 16.33 6.23 5.12
C LEU A 99 17.62 5.77 5.79
N SER A 100 18.72 6.45 5.48
CA SER A 100 20.00 6.42 6.20
C SER A 100 19.89 6.89 7.66
N CYS A 101 18.68 7.23 8.12
CA CYS A 101 18.42 7.94 9.35
C CYS A 101 17.55 7.11 10.31
N ARG A 102 18.12 6.03 10.86
CA ARG A 102 17.57 5.37 12.06
C ARG A 102 17.43 6.31 13.27
N SER A 103 18.02 7.50 13.23
CA SER A 103 18.08 8.48 14.32
C SER A 103 17.05 9.63 14.24
N LYS A 104 16.14 9.65 13.26
CA LYS A 104 15.18 10.77 13.06
C LYS A 104 13.70 10.40 13.10
N LEU A 105 13.33 9.29 13.75
CA LEU A 105 11.93 9.13 14.20
C LEU A 105 11.74 10.02 15.44
N LYS A 106 11.56 11.32 15.24
CA LYS A 106 11.10 12.24 16.30
C LYS A 106 9.59 12.30 16.23
N PHE A 107 8.93 12.03 17.36
CA PHE A 107 7.50 12.23 17.53
C PHE A 107 7.27 13.36 18.53
N PRO A 108 6.44 14.35 18.21
CA PRO A 108 5.82 14.60 16.91
C PRO A 108 6.88 14.89 15.82
N ALA A 109 6.59 14.53 14.56
CA ALA A 109 7.49 14.83 13.47
C ALA A 109 7.50 16.36 13.25
N SER A 110 8.69 16.96 13.05
CA SER A 110 8.79 18.43 12.94
C SER A 110 7.98 19.02 11.79
N HIS A 111 7.75 18.24 10.73
CA HIS A 111 6.95 18.63 9.57
C HIS A 111 5.51 18.07 9.59
N TYR A 112 5.19 17.17 10.53
CA TYR A 112 3.86 16.60 10.71
C TYR A 112 3.54 16.55 12.20
N PRO A 113 3.29 17.71 12.84
CA PRO A 113 3.02 17.76 14.27
C PRO A 113 1.56 17.39 14.55
N THR A 114 1.19 16.14 14.27
CA THR A 114 -0.18 15.63 14.37
C THR A 114 -0.79 15.91 15.75
N SER A 115 0.00 15.73 16.81
CA SER A 115 -0.46 16.02 18.18
C SER A 115 -0.81 17.50 18.37
N ASP A 116 0.04 18.41 17.88
CA ASP A 116 -0.21 19.85 18.04
C ASP A 116 -1.39 20.28 17.18
N TYR A 117 -1.55 19.72 15.97
CA TYR A 117 -2.71 19.96 15.13
C TYR A 117 -4.01 19.54 15.82
N ILE A 118 -4.08 18.34 16.39
CA ILE A 118 -5.25 17.85 17.13
C ILE A 118 -5.53 18.76 18.33
N ASN A 119 -4.50 19.09 19.12
CA ASN A 119 -4.66 19.95 20.29
C ASN A 119 -5.17 21.35 19.95
N ASN A 120 -4.76 21.90 18.81
CA ASN A 120 -5.16 23.23 18.35
C ASN A 120 -6.56 23.26 17.69
N HIS A 121 -7.15 22.09 17.40
CA HIS A 121 -8.47 21.97 16.74
C HIS A 121 -9.39 20.99 17.49
N MET A 122 -9.34 21.03 18.83
CA MET A 122 -10.03 20.05 19.67
C MET A 122 -11.55 20.06 19.46
N ASP A 123 -12.12 21.20 19.12
CA ASP A 123 -13.54 21.36 18.77
C ASP A 123 -13.94 20.51 17.55
N LEU A 124 -13.09 20.41 16.52
CA LEU A 124 -13.33 19.56 15.35
C LEU A 124 -13.37 18.06 15.71
N TYR A 125 -12.59 17.64 16.72
CA TYR A 125 -12.51 16.24 17.14
C TYR A 125 -13.54 15.87 18.22
N MET A 126 -14.06 16.86 18.96
CA MET A 126 -14.98 16.65 20.07
C MET A 126 -16.43 17.04 19.76
N ASN A 127 -16.68 17.80 18.68
CA ASN A 127 -18.01 18.23 18.31
C ASN A 127 -18.46 17.60 16.97
N PRO A 128 -19.33 16.57 17.01
CA PRO A 128 -19.79 15.88 15.80
C PRO A 128 -20.73 16.72 14.92
N ASN A 129 -21.14 17.90 15.37
CA ASN A 129 -22.04 18.78 14.62
C ASN A 129 -21.30 19.77 13.69
N ILE A 130 -19.96 19.82 13.74
CA ILE A 130 -19.17 20.65 12.82
C ILE A 130 -19.01 19.90 11.50
N SER A 131 -19.59 20.43 10.43
CA SER A 131 -19.55 19.85 9.08
C SER A 131 -19.02 20.81 8.02
N THR A 132 -18.70 22.05 8.41
CA THR A 132 -18.18 23.11 7.56
C THR A 132 -16.85 23.60 8.10
N PHE A 133 -15.84 23.65 7.24
CA PHE A 133 -14.48 24.06 7.58
C PHE A 133 -14.13 25.28 6.73
N THR A 134 -13.71 26.38 7.37
CA THR A 134 -13.30 27.64 6.73
C THR A 134 -11.83 27.91 6.96
#